data_AF-K1TZ78-F1
#
_entry.id   AF-K1TZ78-F1
#
_cell.length_a   1.000
_cell.length_b   1.000
_cell.length_c   1.000
_cell.angle_alpha   90.00
_cell.angle_beta   90.00
_cell.angle_gamma   90.00
#
_symmetry.space_group_name_H-M   'P 1'
#
loop_
_entity.id
_entity.type
_entity.pdbx_description
1 polymer ?
#
loop_
_entity_poly.entity_id
_entity_poly.type
_entity_poly.pdbx_seq_one_letter_code
_entity_poly.pdbx_strand_id
1 'polypeptide(L)' 'SEAEIARIVNFYDYLEIQPIGNNRFMIEKEDCYVQNEEDLRNLNRKIVELGDKFGKPVVATCDLYFFIIQNQV' A
#
# COMPACT_ATOMS: atom_id res chain seq x y z
N SER A 1 -5.45 -0.92 -17.24
CA SER A 1 -5.13 -2.19 -17.95
C SER A 1 -3.73 -2.68 -17.57
N GLU A 2 -3.30 -3.91 -17.90
CA GLU A 2 -1.91 -4.37 -17.61
C GLU A 2 -0.83 -3.43 -18.19
N ALA A 3 -1.04 -2.93 -19.41
CA ALA A 3 -0.12 -1.99 -20.06
C ALA A 3 0.00 -0.66 -19.28
N GLU A 4 -1.10 -0.19 -18.72
CA GLU A 4 -1.12 1.02 -17.89
C GLU A 4 -0.40 0.82 -16.55
N ILE A 5 -0.61 -0.33 -15.90
CA ILE A 5 0.10 -0.69 -14.66
C ILE A 5 1.61 -0.73 -14.93
N ALA A 6 2.05 -1.38 -16.01
CA ALA A 6 3.46 -1.43 -16.39
C ALA A 6 4.05 -0.04 -16.63
N ARG A 7 3.29 0.86 -17.27
CA ARG A 7 3.72 2.26 -17.49
C ARG A 7 3.90 3.00 -16.17
N ILE A 8 2.98 2.83 -15.23
CA ILE A 8 3.03 3.48 -13.91
C ILE A 8 4.19 2.92 -13.08
N VAL A 9 4.32 1.60 -12.96
CA VAL A 9 5.38 0.95 -12.15
C VAL A 9 6.77 1.32 -12.66
N ASN A 10 6.98 1.38 -13.99
CA ASN A 10 8.27 1.72 -14.54
C ASN A 10 8.68 3.19 -14.34
N PHE A 11 7.71 4.08 -14.09
CA PHE A 11 7.97 5.48 -13.84
C PHE A 11 8.61 5.73 -12.46
N TYR A 12 8.31 4.90 -11.46
CA TYR A 12 8.84 5.07 -10.10
C TYR A 12 10.11 4.23 -9.86
N ASP A 13 10.98 4.73 -8.98
CA ASP A 13 12.21 4.03 -8.58
C ASP A 13 11.95 2.86 -7.63
N TYR A 14 10.93 2.98 -6.79
CA TYR A 14 10.50 1.96 -5.83
C TYR A 14 8.97 2.02 -5.66
N LEU A 15 8.40 0.97 -5.09
CA LEU A 15 6.99 0.90 -4.72
C LEU A 15 6.84 0.95 -3.20
N GLU A 16 5.77 1.56 -2.73
CA GLU A 16 5.47 1.71 -1.31
C GLU A 16 4.30 0.82 -0.89
N ILE A 17 4.42 0.20 0.29
CA ILE A 17 3.29 -0.41 1.01
C ILE A 17 3.18 0.20 2.40
N GLN A 18 1.95 0.32 2.90
CA GLN A 18 1.66 0.90 4.21
C GLN A 18 1.01 -0.14 5.13
N PRO A 19 1.13 0.02 6.47
CA PRO A 19 0.31 -0.73 7.42
C PRO A 19 -1.17 -0.59 7.07
N ILE A 20 -1.92 -1.69 7.17
CA ILE A 20 -3.36 -1.68 6.83
C ILE A 20 -4.18 -0.71 7.70
N GLY A 21 -3.66 -0.35 8.88
CA GLY A 21 -4.27 0.67 9.75
C GLY A 21 -4.38 2.04 9.05
N ASN A 22 -3.39 2.42 8.25
CA ASN A 22 -3.38 3.68 7.50
C ASN A 22 -4.52 3.73 6.48
N ASN A 23 -4.88 2.58 5.88
CA ASN A 23 -5.89 2.48 4.83
C ASN A 23 -7.23 1.92 5.34
N ARG A 24 -7.40 1.74 6.65
CA ARG A 24 -8.60 1.12 7.24
C ARG A 24 -9.89 1.88 6.92
N PHE A 25 -9.79 3.20 6.77
CA PHE A 25 -10.91 4.06 6.38
C PHE A 25 -11.53 3.66 5.03
N MET A 26 -10.81 2.92 4.16
CA MET A 26 -11.34 2.47 2.88
C MET A 26 -12.49 1.47 3.02
N ILE A 27 -12.50 0.68 4.10
CA ILE A 27 -13.54 -0.32 4.39
C ILE A 27 -14.90 0.36 4.65
N GLU A 28 -14.88 1.58 5.18
CA GLU A 28 -16.09 2.33 5.55
C GLU A 28 -16.68 3.13 4.38
N LYS A 29 -15.99 3.19 3.23
CA LYS A 29 -16.46 3.94 2.06
C LYS A 29 -17.43 3.10 1.24
N GLU A 30 -18.65 3.63 1.05
CA GLU A 30 -19.71 2.96 0.26
C GLU A 30 -19.30 2.68 -1.19
N ASP A 31 -18.46 3.54 -1.79
CA ASP A 31 -17.97 3.39 -3.17
C ASP A 31 -16.49 2.97 -3.20
N CYS A 32 -16.16 1.91 -2.45
CA CYS A 32 -14.83 1.31 -2.44
C CYS A 32 -14.91 -0.20 -2.64
N TYR A 33 -13.99 -0.76 -3.42
CA TYR A 33 -13.90 -2.21 -3.64
C TYR A 33 -13.32 -2.96 -2.43
N VAL A 34 -12.76 -2.26 -1.44
CA VAL A 34 -12.19 -2.84 -0.21
C VAL A 34 -13.33 -3.09 0.77
N GLN A 35 -13.59 -4.35 1.12
CA GLN A 35 -14.70 -4.77 1.99
C GLN A 35 -14.24 -5.14 3.40
N ASN A 36 -12.95 -5.49 3.58
CA ASN A 36 -12.42 -5.95 4.85
C ASN A 36 -10.88 -5.77 4.92
N GLU A 37 -10.31 -6.10 6.07
CA GLU A 37 -8.86 -6.01 6.28
C GLU A 37 -8.04 -6.94 5.37
N GLU A 38 -8.61 -8.06 4.91
CA GLU A 38 -7.92 -9.00 4.02
C GLU A 38 -7.77 -8.42 2.60
N ASP A 39 -8.73 -7.61 2.15
CA ASP A 39 -8.60 -6.87 0.88
C ASP A 39 -7.44 -5.86 0.94
N LEU A 40 -7.26 -5.19 2.07
CA LEU A 40 -6.10 -4.31 2.29
C LEU A 40 -4.78 -5.10 2.27
N ARG A 41 -4.75 -6.29 2.88
CA ARG A 41 -3.58 -7.18 2.83
C ARG A 41 -3.31 -7.69 1.41
N ASN A 42 -4.36 -7.98 0.65
CA ASN A 42 -4.28 -8.38 -0.76
C ASN A 42 -3.70 -7.26 -1.63
N LEU A 43 -4.07 -6.00 -1.37
CA LEU A 43 -3.47 -4.86 -2.07
C LEU A 43 -1.97 -4.75 -1.81
N ASN A 44 -1.53 -4.88 -0.56
CA ASN A 44 -0.11 -4.90 -0.23
C ASN A 44 0.61 -6.06 -0.92
N ARG A 45 0.04 -7.29 -0.90
CA ARG A 45 0.61 -8.44 -1.62
C ARG A 45 0.74 -8.18 -3.11
N LYS A 46 -0.28 -7.59 -3.74
CA LYS A 46 -0.25 -7.25 -5.17
C LYS A 46 0.84 -6.24 -5.52
N ILE A 47 1.09 -5.25 -4.65
CA ILE A 47 2.20 -4.32 -4.83
C ILE A 47 3.55 -5.04 -4.71
N VAL A 48 3.69 -5.97 -3.76
CA VAL A 48 4.90 -6.81 -3.63
C VAL A 48 5.13 -7.64 -4.89
N GLU A 49 4.10 -8.32 -5.39
CA GLU A 49 4.17 -9.10 -6.63
C GLU A 49 4.54 -8.24 -7.84
N LEU A 50 4.06 -6.99 -7.91
CA LEU A 50 4.47 -6.04 -8.95
C LEU A 50 5.94 -5.63 -8.80
N GLY A 51 6.40 -5.42 -7.57
CA GLY A 51 7.81 -5.17 -7.28
C GLY A 51 8.71 -6.28 -7.82
N ASP A 52 8.37 -7.54 -7.49
CA ASP A 52 9.09 -8.72 -7.97
C ASP A 52 9.03 -8.84 -9.50
N LYS A 53 7.84 -8.66 -10.10
CA LYS A 53 7.63 -8.75 -11.55
C LYS A 53 8.44 -7.73 -12.35
N PHE A 54 8.59 -6.52 -11.82
CA PHE A 54 9.26 -5.40 -12.53
C PHE A 54 10.66 -5.10 -11.98
N GLY A 55 11.17 -5.87 -11.03
CA GLY A 55 12.48 -5.66 -10.41
C GLY A 55 12.58 -4.34 -9.64
N LYS A 56 11.46 -3.89 -9.04
CA LYS A 56 11.39 -2.64 -8.27
C LYS A 56 11.47 -2.94 -6.77
N PRO A 57 12.32 -2.24 -5.99
CA PRO A 57 12.30 -2.34 -4.55
C PRO A 57 10.91 -2.00 -3.99
N VAL A 58 10.44 -2.78 -3.02
CA VAL A 58 9.18 -2.50 -2.30
C VAL A 58 9.55 -2.12 -0.87
N VAL A 59 9.09 -0.95 -0.44
CA VAL A 59 9.46 -0.34 0.84
C VAL A 59 8.22 -0.21 1.72
N ALA A 60 8.31 -0.66 2.97
CA ALA A 60 7.27 -0.43 3.96
C ALA A 60 7.47 0.92 4.65
N THR A 61 6.48 1.80 4.58
CA THR A 61 6.47 3.14 5.17
C THR A 61 5.27 3.29 6.10
N CYS A 62 5.26 4.32 6.95
CA CYS A 62 4.17 4.54 7.91
C CYS A 62 3.39 5.83 7.70
N ASP A 63 3.75 6.65 6.70
CA ASP A 63 3.12 7.95 6.40
C ASP A 63 2.88 8.81 7.65
N LEU A 64 3.95 9.03 8.41
CA LEU A 64 3.88 9.74 9.69
C LEU A 64 3.65 11.23 9.44
N TYR A 65 2.42 11.69 9.68
CA TYR A 65 2.07 13.11 9.64
C TYR A 65 2.47 13.87 10.92
N PHE A 66 2.63 13.18 12.05
CA PHE A 66 3.02 13.78 13.33
C PHE A 66 3.79 12.79 14.22
N PHE A 67 4.77 13.30 14.97
CA PHE A 67 5.54 12.52 15.94
C PHE A 67 4.73 12.36 17.23
N ILE A 68 4.05 11.22 17.41
CA ILE A 68 3.43 10.90 18.70
C ILE A 68 4.44 10.07 19.51
N ILE A 69 5.20 10.71 20.40
CA ILE A 69 5.95 10.00 21.44
C ILE A 69 4.96 9.62 22.53
N GLN A 70 4.40 8.41 22.47
CA GLN A 70 3.81 7.79 23.67
C GLN A 70 4.93 7.05 24.39
N ASN A 71 5.44 7.61 25.48
CA ASN A 71 6.17 6.82 26.47
C ASN A 71 5.17 5.83 27.06
N GLN A 72 5.23 4.56 26.67
CA GLN A 72 4.60 3.50 27.44
C GLN A 72 5.45 3.25 28.68
N VAL A 73 5.00 3.78 29.81
CA VAL A 73 5.36 3.31 31.17
C VAL A 73 4.31 2.35 31.68
#